data_AF-A0A7C1M1I5-F1
#
_entry.id   AF-A0A7C1M1I5-F1
#
_cell.length_a   1.000
_cell.length_b   1.000
_cell.length_c   1.000
_cell.angle_alpha   90.00
_cell.angle_beta   90.00
_cell.angle_gamma   90.00
#
_symmetry.space_group_name_H-M   'P 1'
#
loop_
_entity.id
_entity.type
_entity.pdbx_description
1 polymer ?
#
loop_
_entity_poly.entity_id
_entity_poly.type
_entity_poly.pdbx_seq_one_letter_code
_entity_poly.pdbx_strand_id
1 'polypeptide(L)'
;MDEGSLVIGAVVGALVLLSPFALYWTVALFDTIGLDRYLPDVAFMALSALIPVLIVCSVSFLVMRYFNRPREWIREKLTLVAAFLFVALFVLLSMMGAV
;
A
#
# COMPACT_ATOMS: atom_id res chain seq x y z
N MET A 1 16.66 -20.90 2.73
CA MET A 1 15.50 -20.00 2.79
C MET A 1 14.28 -20.90 2.86
N ASP A 2 13.54 -20.91 3.98
CA ASP A 2 12.38 -21.81 4.14
C ASP A 2 11.31 -21.53 3.08
N GLU A 3 10.64 -22.58 2.59
CA GLU A 3 9.57 -22.49 1.60
C GLU A 3 8.48 -21.49 2.02
N GLY A 4 8.09 -21.47 3.30
CA GLY A 4 7.14 -20.48 3.82
C GLY A 4 7.62 -19.03 3.71
N SER A 5 8.93 -18.79 3.83
CA SER A 5 9.51 -17.46 3.64
C SER A 5 9.49 -17.03 2.17
N LEU A 6 9.61 -17.98 1.25
CA LEU A 6 9.54 -17.77 -0.19
C LEU A 6 8.10 -17.45 -0.64
N VAL A 7 7.11 -18.15 -0.08
CA VAL A 7 5.68 -17.88 -0.30
C VAL A 7 5.29 -16.49 0.23
N ILE A 8 5.71 -16.13 1.44
CA ILE A 8 5.47 -14.78 1.99
C ILE A 8 6.09 -13.72 1.07
N GLY A 9 7.35 -13.91 0.65
CA GLY A 9 8.03 -12.99 -0.26
C GLY A 9 7.31 -12.83 -1.59
N ALA A 10 6.83 -13.93 -2.18
CA ALA A 10 6.10 -13.92 -3.44
C ALA A 10 4.75 -13.20 -3.33
N VAL A 11 3.98 -13.46 -2.26
CA VAL A 11 2.68 -12.82 -2.05
C VAL A 11 2.85 -11.31 -1.78
N VAL A 12 3.77 -10.94 -0.89
CA VAL A 12 4.04 -9.52 -0.60
C VAL A 12 4.58 -8.81 -1.84
N GLY A 13 5.50 -9.44 -2.58
CA GLY A 13 6.04 -8.90 -3.82
C GLY A 13 4.95 -8.67 -4.88
N ALA A 14 4.06 -9.63 -5.09
CA ALA A 14 2.93 -9.48 -6.01
C ALA A 14 1.99 -8.35 -5.58
N LEU A 15 1.70 -8.21 -4.28
CA LEU A 15 0.89 -7.12 -3.74
C LEU A 15 1.54 -5.75 -3.93
N VAL A 16 2.86 -5.64 -3.74
CA VAL A 16 3.62 -4.42 -4.00
C VAL A 16 3.53 -4.05 -5.49
N LEU A 17 3.67 -5.02 -6.40
CA LEU A 17 3.56 -4.80 -7.84
C LEU A 17 2.14 -4.39 -8.27
N LEU A 18 1.11 -4.87 -7.58
CA LEU A 18 -0.29 -4.49 -7.82
C LEU A 18 -0.66 -3.14 -7.21
N SER A 19 0.14 -2.59 -6.29
CA SER A 19 -0.16 -1.34 -5.59
C SER A 19 -0.40 -0.12 -6.51
N PRO A 20 0.29 0.07 -7.65
CA PRO A 20 0.01 1.18 -8.56
C PRO A 20 -1.35 1.04 -9.26
N PHE A 21 -1.77 -0.20 -9.55
CA PHE A 21 -3.09 -0.47 -10.12
C PHE A 21 -4.19 -0.19 -9.10
N ALA A 22 -3.98 -0.62 -7.84
CA ALA A 22 -4.88 -0.30 -6.74
C ALA A 22 -4.92 1.22 -6.45
N LEU A 23 -3.80 1.93 -6.62
CA LEU A 23 -3.74 3.39 -6.52
C LEU A 23 -4.59 4.06 -7.59
N TYR A 24 -4.42 3.68 -8.85
CA TYR A 24 -5.23 4.21 -9.94
C TYR A 24 -6.74 4.00 -9.70
N TRP A 25 -7.09 2.80 -9.24
CA TRP A 25 -8.48 2.46 -8.94
C TRP A 25 -9.07 3.27 -7.78
N THR A 26 -8.28 3.51 -6.73
CA THR A 26 -8.72 4.30 -5.57
C THR A 26 -8.87 5.78 -5.90
N VAL A 27 -7.99 6.34 -6.74
CA VAL A 27 -8.16 7.68 -7.29
C VAL A 27 -9.47 7.78 -8.09
N ALA A 28 -9.71 6.86 -9.02
CA ALA A 28 -10.93 6.86 -9.83
C ALA A 28 -12.20 6.70 -8.99
N LEU A 29 -12.17 5.85 -7.96
CA LEU A 29 -13.27 5.72 -7.02
C LEU A 29 -13.55 7.02 -6.25
N PHE A 30 -12.50 7.68 -5.75
CA PHE A 30 -12.69 8.92 -5.01
C PHE A 30 -13.15 10.08 -5.89
N ASP A 31 -12.66 10.13 -7.14
CA ASP A 31 -13.11 11.09 -8.14
C ASP A 31 -14.60 10.87 -8.49
N THR A 32 -15.02 9.62 -8.73
CA THR A 32 -16.45 9.30 -8.99
C THR A 32 -17.37 9.59 -7.81
N ILE A 33 -16.89 9.48 -6.58
CA ILE A 33 -17.65 9.85 -5.37
C ILE A 33 -17.67 11.39 -5.17
N GLY A 34 -16.83 12.13 -5.89
CA GLY A 34 -16.69 13.59 -5.78
C GLY A 34 -15.94 14.01 -4.52
N LEU A 35 -15.05 13.14 -4.00
CA LEU A 35 -14.28 13.38 -2.78
C LEU A 35 -13.24 14.50 -2.97
N ASP A 36 -12.78 14.70 -4.20
CA ASP A 36 -11.92 15.79 -4.68
C ASP A 36 -12.52 17.17 -4.36
N ARG A 37 -13.85 17.29 -4.37
CA ARG A 37 -14.55 18.57 -4.10
C ARG A 37 -14.56 18.98 -2.64
N TYR A 38 -14.32 18.02 -1.73
CA TYR A 38 -14.41 18.25 -0.29
C TYR A 38 -13.04 18.28 0.40
N LEU A 39 -11.98 17.85 -0.30
CA LEU A 39 -10.64 17.73 0.25
C LEU A 39 -9.66 18.53 -0.61
N PRO A 40 -8.70 19.24 0.00
CA PRO A 40 -7.60 19.82 -0.74
C PRO A 40 -6.80 18.71 -1.44
N ASP A 41 -6.26 18.99 -2.64
CA ASP A 41 -5.58 18.00 -3.49
C ASP A 41 -4.55 17.15 -2.73
N VAL A 42 -3.76 17.76 -1.86
CA VAL A 42 -2.76 17.05 -1.05
C VAL A 42 -3.40 16.02 -0.12
N ALA A 43 -4.53 16.35 0.49
CA ALA A 43 -5.25 15.43 1.37
C ALA A 43 -5.91 14.32 0.55
N PHE A 44 -6.49 14.63 -0.61
CA PHE A 44 -7.03 13.64 -1.54
C PHE A 44 -5.95 12.64 -1.97
N MET A 45 -4.78 13.12 -2.42
CA MET A 45 -3.65 12.29 -2.82
C MET A 45 -3.16 11.39 -1.68
N ALA A 46 -3.02 11.95 -0.47
CA ALA A 46 -2.60 11.19 0.70
C ALA A 46 -3.62 10.07 1.03
N LEU A 47 -4.91 10.36 0.93
CA LEU A 47 -5.98 9.39 1.20
C LEU A 47 -6.02 8.28 0.15
N SER A 48 -5.90 8.63 -1.12
CA SER A 48 -5.82 7.67 -2.23
C SER A 48 -4.60 6.77 -2.11
N ALA A 49 -3.43 7.31 -1.72
CA ALA A 49 -2.22 6.52 -1.51
C ALA A 49 -2.26 5.65 -0.23
N LEU A 50 -3.03 6.07 0.79
CA LEU A 50 -3.12 5.33 2.05
C LEU A 50 -3.85 3.99 1.90
N ILE A 51 -4.91 3.93 1.11
CA ILE A 51 -5.72 2.72 0.93
C ILE A 51 -4.90 1.53 0.42
N PRO A 52 -4.19 1.60 -0.72
CA PRO A 52 -3.40 0.48 -1.21
C PRO A 52 -2.30 0.06 -0.22
N VAL A 53 -1.70 1.02 0.50
CA VAL A 53 -0.73 0.72 1.56
C VAL A 53 -1.36 -0.09 2.69
N LEU A 54 -2.53 0.32 3.17
CA LEU A 54 -3.26 -0.41 4.22
C LEU A 54 -3.63 -1.82 3.77
N ILE A 55 -4.02 -2.00 2.51
CA ILE A 55 -4.32 -3.33 1.94
C ILE A 55 -3.06 -4.19 1.93
N VAL A 56 -1.95 -3.68 1.40
CA VAL A 56 -0.66 -4.40 1.35
C VAL A 56 -0.22 -4.79 2.76
N CYS A 57 -0.28 -3.87 3.72
CA CYS A 57 0.09 -4.15 5.11
C CYS A 57 -0.84 -5.18 5.76
N SER A 58 -2.15 -5.05 5.60
CA SER A 58 -3.11 -5.95 6.23
C SER A 58 -2.97 -7.38 5.71
N VAL A 59 -2.84 -7.54 4.39
CA VAL A 59 -2.64 -8.86 3.77
C VAL A 59 -1.28 -9.44 4.14
N SER A 60 -0.22 -8.63 4.11
CA SER A 60 1.12 -9.07 4.53
C SER A 60 1.13 -9.56 5.98
N PHE A 61 0.48 -8.82 6.88
CA PHE A 61 0.34 -9.21 8.28
C PHE A 61 -0.42 -10.53 8.45
N LEU A 62 -1.51 -10.72 7.68
CA LEU A 62 -2.35 -11.91 7.77
C LEU A 62 -1.62 -13.15 7.25
N VAL A 63 -0.91 -13.03 6.13
CA VAL A 63 -0.06 -14.09 5.57
C VAL A 63 1.06 -14.44 6.55
N MET A 64 1.73 -13.46 7.14
CA MET A 64 2.78 -13.71 8.13
C MET A 64 2.26 -14.33 9.43
N ARG A 65 1.05 -13.94 9.87
CA ARG A 65 0.36 -14.56 11.01
C ARG A 65 0.03 -16.03 10.73
N TYR A 66 -0.36 -16.35 9.50
CA TYR A 66 -0.62 -17.73 9.08
C TYR A 66 0.63 -18.61 9.19
N PHE A 67 1.82 -18.08 8.86
CA PHE A 67 3.10 -18.78 8.96
C PHE A 67 3.78 -18.70 10.35
N ASN A 68 3.10 -18.17 11.38
CA ASN A 68 3.52 -18.19 12.78
C ASN A 68 4.93 -17.61 13.08
N ARG A 69 5.39 -16.62 12.29
CA ARG A 69 6.71 -15.98 12.46
C ARG A 69 6.72 -14.90 13.58
N PRO A 70 7.88 -14.64 14.22
CA PRO A 70 7.97 -13.81 15.43
C PRO A 70 7.57 -12.35 15.21
N ARG A 71 6.71 -11.85 16.11
CA ARG A 71 5.89 -10.62 15.98
C ARG A 71 6.64 -9.29 15.91
N GLU A 72 7.81 -9.18 16.55
CA GLU A 72 8.43 -7.86 16.80
C GLU A 72 9.24 -7.34 15.62
N TRP A 73 10.14 -8.15 15.06
CA TRP A 73 10.91 -7.79 13.86
C TRP A 73 10.01 -7.53 12.65
N ILE A 74 8.85 -8.19 12.60
CA ILE A 74 7.86 -8.05 11.53
C ILE A 74 7.21 -6.68 11.57
N ARG A 75 6.82 -6.19 12.75
CA ARG A 75 6.12 -4.90 12.86
C ARG A 75 6.96 -3.79 12.28
N GLU A 76 8.25 -3.78 12.61
CA GLU A 76 9.22 -2.78 12.15
C GLU A 76 9.47 -2.87 10.64
N LYS A 77 9.64 -4.08 10.09
CA LYS A 77 9.80 -4.27 8.64
C LYS A 77 8.54 -3.92 7.86
N LEU A 78 7.35 -4.27 8.37
CA LEU A 78 6.09 -3.91 7.72
C LEU A 78 5.85 -2.40 7.75
N THR A 79 6.19 -1.72 8.85
CA THR A 79 6.06 -0.25 8.91
C THR A 79 7.03 0.43 7.97
N LEU A 80 8.27 -0.07 7.84
CA LEU A 80 9.21 0.42 6.85
C LEU A 80 8.71 0.22 5.42
N VAL A 81 8.21 -0.97 5.09
CA VAL A 81 7.63 -1.25 3.77
C VAL A 81 6.41 -0.37 3.51
N ALA A 82 5.54 -0.19 4.51
CA ALA A 82 4.37 0.68 4.42
C ALA A 82 4.76 2.13 4.13
N ALA A 83 5.71 2.65 4.90
CA ALA A 83 6.18 4.03 4.74
C ALA A 83 6.86 4.21 3.38
N PHE A 84 7.68 3.26 2.95
CA PHE A 84 8.32 3.29 1.65
C PHE A 84 7.30 3.27 0.51
N LEU A 85 6.33 2.35 0.54
CA LEU A 85 5.25 2.28 -0.45
C LEU A 85 4.39 3.54 -0.44
N PHE A 86 4.05 4.07 0.74
CA PHE A 86 3.27 5.28 0.85
C PHE A 86 3.98 6.47 0.21
N VAL A 87 5.26 6.68 0.53
CA VAL A 87 6.06 7.74 -0.08
C VAL A 87 6.19 7.52 -1.59
N ALA A 88 6.46 6.29 -2.03
CA ALA A 88 6.60 5.98 -3.45
C ALA A 88 5.30 6.26 -4.24
N LEU A 89 4.15 5.81 -3.73
CA LEU A 89 2.85 6.06 -4.35
C LEU A 89 2.46 7.54 -4.32
N PHE A 90 2.78 8.23 -3.23
CA PHE A 90 2.54 9.67 -3.11
C PHE A 90 3.37 10.49 -4.11
N VAL A 91 4.65 10.15 -4.25
CA VAL A 91 5.54 10.76 -5.26
C VAL A 91 5.04 10.43 -6.67
N LEU A 92 4.60 9.20 -6.92
CA LEU A 92 4.07 8.78 -8.22
C LEU A 92 2.80 9.56 -8.59
N LEU A 93 1.90 9.79 -7.63
CA LEU A 93 0.74 10.68 -7.78
C LEU A 93 1.16 12.12 -8.08
N SER A 94 2.17 12.63 -7.36
CA SER A 94 2.69 13.98 -7.56
C SER A 94 3.32 14.18 -8.94
N MET A 95 3.96 13.15 -9.50
CA MET A 95 4.58 13.18 -10.84
C MET A 95 3.57 13.02 -11.97
N MET A 96 2.41 12.39 -11.74
CA MET A 96 1.37 12.17 -12.74
C MET A 96 0.56 13.43 -13.11
N GLY A 97 0.93 14.61 -12.61
CA GLY A 97 0.28 15.85 -13.00
C GLY A 97 -1.10 16.03 -12.35
N ALA A 98 -1.29 15.54 -11.13
CA ALA A 98 -2.26 16.12 -10.19
C ALA A 98 -1.84 17.55 -9.73
N VAL A 99 -1.00 18.22 -10.53
CA VAL A 99 -0.53 19.60 -10.53
C VAL A 99 -0.26 19.99 -11.98
#